data_AF-A0A7K4CYI2-F1
#
_entry.id   AF-A0A7K4CYI2-F1
#
_cell.length_a   1.000
_cell.length_b   1.000
_cell.length_c   1.000
_cell.angle_alpha   90.00
_cell.angle_beta   90.00
_cell.angle_gamma   90.00
#
_symmetry.space_group_name_H-M   'P 1'
#
loop_
_entity.id
_entity.type
_entity.pdbx_description
1 polymer ?
#
loop_
_entity_poly.entity_id
_entity_poly.type
_entity_poly.pdbx_seq_one_letter_code
_entity_poly.pdbx_strand_id
1 'polypeptide(L)'
;MNKESRDGLTAISYIGDGAVLLAFDVDRKKIDINRLAGFSILCQTPKAGPYPTNRYFLRNKMGFAAAASTGDKENQDLGSDKAPFQSFHWIHVPGAGPGKYRYTIFARYFAQGVGADLEWGPQVTLKVDLRYRRFDKIEVGFTRGYVSAQAFSDRFTNADLRPKPRCIDYDTKPYQKAYEWLGAHARRCTWLFLRGATRWWLPRRIDVFAYDLDDPDVIAALCKAGKRARVFLDDYSNGKPDDNPGHGPGSLEDAAAKRLQQAGVQVRRGHFSRFSHSKVFILRKGTTPYCVLTGSANFSIRGLCVQSNNVIVLRHQAAAQAYGRVFDEVWANTGKLQDSGDVAAAFRKSPMSREWHVVETKPFHQGPKLAVAFSPHKKTKEKDESPFTLDTIARAVKAASHSVLFAVMQSGGGPVYD
;
A
#
# COMPACT_ATOMS: atom_id res chain seq x y z
N MET A 1 -13.23 -8.64 -13.66
CA MET A 1 -12.80 -10.05 -13.51
C MET A 1 -12.94 -10.66 -14.88
N ASN A 2 -11.91 -11.35 -15.39
CA ASN A 2 -11.96 -11.98 -16.71
C ASN A 2 -11.77 -13.47 -16.49
N LYS A 3 -12.71 -14.27 -17.02
CA LYS A 3 -12.73 -15.73 -16.90
C LYS A 3 -12.76 -16.31 -18.29
N GLU A 4 -11.89 -17.28 -18.54
CA GLU A 4 -11.83 -18.02 -19.80
C GLU A 4 -11.73 -19.51 -19.49
N SER A 5 -12.42 -20.33 -20.27
CA SER A 5 -12.46 -21.79 -20.09
C SER A 5 -12.36 -22.47 -21.45
N ARG A 6 -11.51 -23.49 -21.56
CA ARG A 6 -11.33 -24.28 -22.77
C ARG A 6 -10.81 -25.67 -22.44
N ASP A 7 -11.43 -26.70 -23.02
CA ASP A 7 -10.96 -28.10 -22.97
C ASP A 7 -10.62 -28.58 -21.55
N GLY A 8 -11.45 -28.19 -20.57
CA GLY A 8 -11.29 -28.55 -19.15
C GLY A 8 -10.40 -27.61 -18.34
N LEU A 9 -9.61 -26.73 -18.95
CA LEU A 9 -8.83 -25.70 -18.24
C LEU A 9 -9.66 -24.42 -18.10
N THR A 10 -9.72 -23.86 -16.89
CA THR A 10 -10.31 -22.55 -16.61
C THR A 10 -9.26 -21.65 -15.98
N ALA A 11 -9.23 -20.37 -16.38
CA ALA A 11 -8.43 -19.36 -15.70
C ALA A 11 -9.25 -18.09 -15.44
N ILE A 12 -8.99 -17.46 -14.30
CA ILE A 12 -9.59 -16.20 -13.87
C ILE A 12 -8.47 -15.21 -13.51
N SER A 13 -8.60 -13.95 -13.95
CA SER A 13 -7.73 -12.86 -13.50
C SER A 13 -8.44 -11.93 -12.52
N TYR A 14 -7.79 -11.70 -11.37
CA TYR A 14 -8.11 -10.64 -10.42
C TYR A 14 -7.06 -9.53 -10.53
N ILE A 15 -7.53 -8.32 -10.84
CA ILE A 15 -6.67 -7.17 -11.12
C ILE A 15 -6.42 -6.41 -9.82
N GLY A 16 -5.17 -6.35 -9.41
CA GLY A 16 -4.68 -5.50 -8.33
C GLY A 16 -4.08 -4.19 -8.85
N ASP A 17 -3.32 -3.53 -8.00
CA ASP A 17 -2.67 -2.25 -8.32
C ASP A 17 -1.33 -2.47 -9.04
N GLY A 18 -1.38 -2.51 -10.38
CA GLY A 18 -0.21 -2.83 -11.20
C GLY A 18 0.24 -4.30 -11.12
N ALA A 19 -0.61 -5.17 -10.58
CA ALA A 19 -0.38 -6.60 -10.39
C ALA A 19 -1.61 -7.41 -10.79
N VAL A 20 -1.43 -8.70 -11.07
CA VAL A 20 -2.52 -9.63 -11.34
C VAL A 20 -2.36 -10.90 -10.53
N LEU A 21 -3.45 -11.33 -9.89
CA LEU A 21 -3.60 -12.70 -9.40
C LEU A 21 -4.30 -13.49 -10.51
N LEU A 22 -3.62 -14.51 -11.01
CA LEU A 22 -4.15 -15.49 -11.94
C LEU A 22 -4.55 -16.71 -11.12
N ALA A 23 -5.79 -17.15 -11.23
CA ALA A 23 -6.30 -18.37 -10.61
C ALA A 23 -6.68 -19.37 -11.69
N PHE A 24 -6.43 -20.64 -11.46
CA PHE A 24 -6.60 -21.73 -12.40
C PHE A 24 -7.52 -22.79 -11.79
N ASP A 25 -8.24 -23.50 -12.65
CA ASP A 25 -9.02 -24.67 -12.26
C ASP A 25 -9.05 -25.67 -13.42
N VAL A 26 -9.22 -26.95 -13.09
CA VAL A 26 -9.22 -28.06 -14.06
C VAL A 26 -10.43 -28.97 -13.84
N ASP A 27 -11.17 -29.24 -14.91
CA ASP A 27 -12.26 -30.21 -14.91
C ASP A 27 -11.67 -31.63 -14.89
N ARG A 28 -11.76 -32.28 -13.73
CA ARG A 28 -11.24 -33.64 -13.50
C ARG A 28 -11.85 -34.71 -14.40
N LYS A 29 -12.99 -34.44 -15.05
CA LYS A 29 -13.59 -35.36 -16.02
C LYS A 29 -12.93 -35.27 -17.41
N LYS A 30 -12.25 -34.16 -17.70
CA LYS A 30 -11.64 -33.88 -19.01
C LYS A 30 -10.12 -33.89 -18.97
N ILE A 31 -9.55 -33.70 -17.78
CA ILE A 31 -8.12 -33.60 -17.54
C ILE A 31 -7.69 -34.74 -16.62
N ASP A 32 -6.69 -35.50 -17.07
CA ASP A 32 -5.99 -36.46 -16.23
C ASP A 32 -5.15 -35.71 -15.19
N ILE A 33 -5.72 -35.56 -14.00
CA ILE A 33 -5.09 -34.84 -12.89
C ILE A 33 -3.82 -35.51 -12.39
N ASN A 34 -3.69 -36.84 -12.57
CA ASN A 34 -2.52 -37.59 -12.09
C ASN A 34 -1.28 -37.29 -12.91
N ARG A 35 -1.45 -36.80 -14.14
CA ARG A 35 -0.37 -36.37 -15.01
C ARG A 35 -0.11 -34.87 -14.95
N LEU A 36 -0.93 -34.08 -14.25
CA LEU A 36 -0.78 -32.62 -14.23
C LEU A 36 0.51 -32.22 -13.52
N ALA A 37 1.46 -31.69 -14.30
CA ALA A 37 2.75 -31.19 -13.80
C ALA A 37 2.66 -29.75 -13.29
N GLY A 38 1.65 -28.99 -13.71
CA GLY A 38 1.39 -27.62 -13.28
C GLY A 38 0.98 -26.71 -14.44
N PHE A 39 1.26 -25.40 -14.30
CA PHE A 39 0.83 -24.39 -15.26
C PHE A 39 2.00 -23.56 -15.82
N SER A 40 2.13 -23.50 -17.14
CA SER A 40 3.03 -22.53 -17.81
C SER A 40 2.28 -21.25 -18.10
N ILE A 41 2.94 -20.11 -17.91
CA ILE A 41 2.32 -18.79 -18.11
C ILE A 41 3.19 -17.99 -19.08
N LEU A 42 2.72 -17.84 -20.31
CA LEU A 42 3.30 -16.95 -21.30
C LEU A 42 2.72 -15.54 -21.14
N CYS A 43 3.56 -14.60 -20.73
CA CYS A 43 3.21 -13.20 -20.55
C CYS A 43 3.59 -12.40 -21.81
N GLN A 44 2.64 -11.62 -22.32
CA GLN A 44 2.90 -10.55 -23.29
C GLN A 44 2.62 -9.21 -22.64
N THR A 45 3.63 -8.35 -22.60
CA THR A 45 3.62 -7.04 -21.96
C THR A 45 3.36 -5.94 -23.01
N PRO A 46 2.88 -4.74 -22.59
CA PRO A 46 2.64 -3.63 -23.51
C PRO A 46 3.91 -3.08 -24.16
N LYS A 47 5.06 -3.32 -23.52
CA LYS A 47 6.41 -2.96 -23.96
C LYS A 47 7.42 -3.91 -23.31
N ALA A 48 8.59 -4.09 -23.91
CA ALA A 48 9.62 -4.97 -23.36
C ALA A 48 10.02 -4.58 -21.92
N GLY A 49 10.10 -3.27 -21.64
CA GLY A 49 10.43 -2.78 -20.31
C GLY A 49 11.88 -3.14 -19.95
N PRO A 50 12.15 -3.80 -18.81
CA PRO A 50 13.50 -4.27 -18.47
C PRO A 50 13.90 -5.58 -19.16
N TYR A 51 13.01 -6.21 -19.93
CA TYR A 51 13.26 -7.51 -20.58
C TYR A 51 13.73 -7.33 -22.04
N PRO A 52 14.43 -8.33 -22.63
CA PRO A 52 14.85 -8.27 -24.03
C PRO A 52 13.69 -8.22 -25.02
N THR A 53 12.57 -8.87 -24.69
CA THR A 53 11.35 -8.90 -25.51
C THR A 53 10.14 -8.58 -24.65
N ASN A 54 9.02 -8.23 -25.28
CA ASN A 54 7.74 -8.06 -24.60
C ASN A 54 6.95 -9.37 -24.45
N ARG A 55 7.57 -10.53 -24.72
CA ARG A 55 6.90 -11.83 -24.70
C ARG A 55 7.83 -12.88 -24.11
N TYR A 56 7.47 -13.42 -22.94
CA TYR A 56 8.30 -14.38 -22.21
C TYR A 56 7.45 -15.29 -21.33
N PHE A 57 7.93 -16.51 -21.09
CA PHE A 57 7.36 -17.34 -20.03
C PHE A 57 7.76 -16.78 -18.68
N LEU A 58 6.80 -16.66 -17.76
CA LEU A 58 7.08 -16.26 -16.39
C LEU A 58 8.08 -17.23 -15.77
N ARG A 59 8.97 -16.68 -14.96
CA ARG A 59 10.08 -17.43 -14.39
C ARG A 59 9.66 -18.16 -13.11
N ASN A 60 10.16 -19.36 -12.94
CA ASN A 60 9.96 -20.19 -11.77
C ASN A 60 11.32 -20.71 -11.30
N LYS A 61 11.59 -20.58 -10.01
CA LYS A 61 12.82 -21.06 -9.36
C LYS A 61 12.67 -22.44 -8.73
N MET A 62 11.44 -22.95 -8.66
CA MET A 62 11.15 -24.30 -8.21
C MET A 62 11.05 -25.24 -9.42
N GLY A 63 11.93 -26.23 -9.49
CA GLY A 63 11.92 -27.30 -10.48
C GLY A 63 11.50 -28.65 -9.88
N PHE A 64 11.45 -29.69 -10.71
CA PHE A 64 11.23 -31.05 -10.24
C PHE A 64 12.53 -31.65 -9.68
N ALA A 65 12.43 -32.43 -8.61
CA ALA A 65 13.59 -33.05 -7.96
C ALA A 65 14.41 -33.93 -8.91
N ALA A 66 13.76 -34.63 -9.84
CA ALA A 66 14.42 -35.48 -10.84
C ALA A 66 15.26 -34.70 -11.86
N ALA A 67 15.07 -33.38 -12.01
CA ALA A 67 15.91 -32.53 -12.86
C ALA A 67 17.17 -32.01 -12.12
N ALA A 68 17.25 -32.17 -10.80
CA ALA A 68 18.39 -31.74 -9.99
C ALA A 68 19.50 -32.82 -9.87
N SER A 69 19.26 -34.03 -10.40
CA SER A 69 20.21 -35.17 -10.36
C SER A 69 21.36 -35.05 -11.35
N THR A 70 21.37 -34.05 -12.25
CA THR A 70 22.46 -33.78 -13.20
C THR A 70 23.60 -32.92 -12.61
N GLY A 71 23.63 -32.70 -11.29
CA GLY A 71 24.72 -31.99 -10.61
C GLY A 71 24.55 -30.47 -10.50
N ASP A 72 23.54 -29.89 -11.15
CA ASP A 72 23.16 -28.48 -10.99
C ASP A 72 22.32 -28.31 -9.72
N LYS A 73 23.00 -28.28 -8.57
CA LYS A 73 22.37 -27.95 -7.30
C LYS A 73 21.84 -26.52 -7.33
N GLU A 74 20.53 -26.42 -7.12
CA GLU A 74 19.79 -25.26 -6.63
C GLU A 74 19.75 -24.03 -7.56
N ASN A 75 18.53 -23.57 -7.84
CA ASN A 75 18.23 -22.26 -8.43
C ASN A 75 18.40 -22.14 -9.96
N GLN A 76 17.92 -23.11 -10.73
CA GLN A 76 17.63 -22.85 -12.15
C GLN A 76 16.39 -21.93 -12.20
N ASP A 77 16.60 -20.62 -12.25
CA ASP A 77 15.57 -19.68 -12.68
C ASP A 77 15.22 -20.08 -14.12
N LEU A 78 14.10 -20.78 -14.31
CA LEU A 78 13.68 -21.32 -15.59
C LEU A 78 12.40 -20.64 -16.04
N GLY A 79 12.15 -20.63 -17.35
CA GLY A 79 10.82 -20.29 -17.84
C GLY A 79 9.82 -21.36 -17.39
N SER A 80 8.59 -20.94 -17.11
CA SER A 80 7.51 -21.84 -16.69
C SER A 80 7.11 -22.86 -17.76
N ASP A 81 7.58 -22.73 -19.00
CA ASP A 81 7.54 -23.77 -20.03
C ASP A 81 8.35 -25.02 -19.68
N LYS A 82 9.45 -24.83 -18.93
CA LYS A 82 10.36 -25.88 -18.44
C LYS A 82 10.11 -26.24 -16.97
N ALA A 83 9.69 -25.26 -16.16
CA ALA A 83 9.37 -25.44 -14.74
C ALA A 83 7.97 -24.88 -14.42
N PRO A 84 6.89 -25.62 -14.75
CA PRO A 84 5.51 -25.16 -14.54
C PRO A 84 5.23 -24.83 -13.08
N PHE A 85 4.34 -23.86 -12.83
CA PHE A 85 3.92 -23.54 -11.46
C PHE A 85 3.05 -24.65 -10.91
N GLN A 86 3.48 -25.26 -9.81
CA GLN A 86 2.74 -26.29 -9.07
C GLN A 86 1.76 -25.65 -8.06
N SER A 87 0.98 -24.68 -8.54
CA SER A 87 -0.03 -23.97 -7.77
C SER A 87 -1.21 -23.62 -8.66
N PHE A 88 -2.43 -23.72 -8.12
CA PHE A 88 -3.66 -23.28 -8.79
C PHE A 88 -3.83 -21.75 -8.81
N HIS A 89 -2.85 -21.00 -8.34
CA HIS A 89 -2.81 -19.56 -8.51
C HIS A 89 -1.39 -19.02 -8.58
N TRP A 90 -1.24 -17.85 -9.21
CA TRP A 90 0.03 -17.15 -9.31
C TRP A 90 -0.18 -15.62 -9.31
N ILE A 91 0.65 -14.89 -8.56
CA ILE A 91 0.65 -13.42 -8.57
C ILE A 91 1.82 -12.95 -9.44
N HIS A 92 1.52 -12.11 -10.44
CA HIS A 92 2.54 -11.46 -11.26
C HIS A 92 2.51 -9.93 -11.08
N VAL A 93 3.68 -9.36 -10.73
CA VAL A 93 3.93 -7.92 -10.67
C VAL A 93 4.92 -7.55 -11.79
N PRO A 94 4.45 -7.22 -13.01
CA PRO A 94 5.32 -7.10 -14.16
C PRO A 94 6.31 -5.94 -14.06
N GLY A 95 7.56 -6.19 -14.46
CA GLY A 95 8.62 -5.17 -14.53
C GLY A 95 8.40 -4.11 -15.63
N ALA A 96 7.59 -4.41 -16.64
CA ALA A 96 7.30 -3.51 -17.76
C ALA A 96 6.38 -2.32 -17.42
N GLY A 97 5.79 -2.29 -16.22
CA GLY A 97 4.97 -1.19 -15.71
C GLY A 97 3.49 -1.25 -16.12
N PRO A 98 2.71 -0.19 -15.88
CA PRO A 98 1.26 -0.21 -16.11
C PRO A 98 0.90 -0.32 -17.61
N GLY A 99 -0.16 -1.07 -17.94
CA GLY A 99 -0.69 -1.16 -19.31
C GLY A 99 -1.55 -2.38 -19.56
N LYS A 100 -1.78 -2.70 -20.85
CA LYS A 100 -2.55 -3.88 -21.28
C LYS A 100 -1.61 -5.06 -21.47
N TYR A 101 -1.98 -6.19 -20.86
CA TYR A 101 -1.23 -7.43 -20.86
C TYR A 101 -2.07 -8.56 -21.46
N ARG A 102 -1.39 -9.58 -21.97
CA ARG A 102 -1.99 -10.86 -22.30
C ARG A 102 -1.24 -11.98 -21.59
N TYR A 103 -1.98 -12.84 -20.91
CA TYR A 103 -1.46 -14.05 -20.27
C TYR A 103 -2.04 -15.25 -20.98
N THR A 104 -1.20 -16.09 -21.56
CA THR A 104 -1.62 -17.40 -22.08
C THR A 104 -1.16 -18.47 -21.10
N ILE A 105 -2.13 -19.18 -20.54
CA ILE A 105 -1.93 -20.19 -19.51
C ILE A 105 -2.11 -21.56 -20.15
N PHE A 106 -1.15 -22.43 -19.94
CA PHE A 106 -1.14 -23.80 -20.44
C PHE A 106 -1.20 -24.76 -19.26
N ALA A 107 -2.08 -25.75 -19.30
CA ALA A 107 -1.94 -26.94 -18.47
C ALA A 107 -0.78 -27.78 -19.01
N ARG A 108 0.14 -28.18 -18.13
CA ARG A 108 1.32 -28.97 -18.47
C ARG A 108 1.22 -30.34 -17.83
N TYR A 109 1.62 -31.35 -18.57
CA TYR A 109 1.52 -32.74 -18.16
C TYR A 109 2.90 -33.38 -18.16
N PHE A 110 3.13 -34.32 -17.25
CA PHE A 110 4.25 -35.25 -17.41
C PHE A 110 3.98 -36.13 -18.63
N ALA A 111 5.00 -36.28 -19.48
CA ALA A 111 4.97 -37.21 -20.59
C ALA A 111 4.76 -38.64 -20.08
N GLN A 112 4.18 -39.50 -20.91
CA GLN A 112 4.06 -40.91 -20.55
C GLN A 112 5.44 -41.56 -20.51
N GLY A 113 5.83 -42.15 -19.38
CA GLY A 113 7.13 -42.80 -19.18
C GLY A 113 7.78 -42.46 -17.84
N VAL A 114 9.04 -42.85 -17.67
CA VAL A 114 9.86 -42.51 -16.49
C VAL A 114 10.66 -41.25 -16.81
N GLY A 115 10.45 -40.16 -16.08
CA GLY A 115 11.22 -38.92 -16.27
C GLY A 115 10.45 -37.65 -15.89
N ALA A 116 11.03 -36.50 -16.24
CA ALA A 116 10.48 -35.17 -15.99
C ALA A 116 10.08 -34.41 -17.28
N ASP A 117 9.97 -35.13 -18.40
CA ASP A 117 9.58 -34.54 -19.68
C ASP A 117 8.14 -34.03 -19.65
N LEU A 118 7.89 -32.92 -20.36
CA LEU A 118 6.64 -32.18 -20.27
C LEU A 118 5.90 -32.08 -21.62
N GLU A 119 4.62 -32.45 -21.60
CA GLU A 119 3.69 -32.34 -22.72
C GLU A 119 2.78 -31.10 -22.58
N TRP A 120 2.43 -30.49 -23.72
CA TRP A 120 1.48 -29.37 -23.77
C TRP A 120 0.06 -29.91 -23.78
N GLY A 121 -0.83 -29.34 -22.98
CA GLY A 121 -2.26 -29.58 -23.14
C GLY A 121 -3.04 -28.28 -23.31
N PRO A 122 -4.30 -28.22 -22.81
CA PRO A 122 -5.19 -27.10 -23.02
C PRO A 122 -4.57 -25.76 -22.65
N GLN A 123 -4.97 -24.71 -23.39
CA GLN A 123 -4.57 -23.34 -23.11
C GLN A 123 -5.76 -22.38 -23.10
N VAL A 124 -5.65 -21.35 -22.28
CA VAL A 124 -6.58 -20.21 -22.22
C VAL A 124 -5.80 -18.90 -22.22
N THR A 125 -6.42 -17.85 -22.77
CA THR A 125 -5.77 -16.54 -22.90
C THR A 125 -6.58 -15.45 -22.23
N LEU A 126 -6.01 -14.84 -21.19
CA LEU A 126 -6.59 -13.70 -20.49
C LEU A 126 -5.99 -12.39 -21.00
N LYS A 127 -6.85 -11.42 -21.36
CA LYS A 127 -6.45 -10.02 -21.60
C LYS A 127 -6.68 -9.23 -20.32
N VAL A 128 -5.69 -8.50 -19.84
CA VAL A 128 -5.73 -7.86 -18.52
C VAL A 128 -5.25 -6.41 -18.63
N ASP A 129 -5.88 -5.49 -17.91
CA ASP A 129 -5.47 -4.09 -17.86
C ASP A 129 -4.93 -3.76 -16.46
N LEU A 130 -3.60 -3.63 -16.38
CA LEU A 130 -2.84 -3.37 -15.15
C LEU A 130 -2.48 -1.89 -15.02
N ARG A 131 -3.22 -0.99 -15.68
CA ARG A 131 -3.14 0.44 -15.38
C ARG A 131 -3.57 0.69 -13.94
N TYR A 132 -2.85 1.58 -13.27
CA TYR A 132 -3.24 2.09 -11.96
C TYR A 132 -4.67 2.61 -12.02
N ARG A 133 -5.52 2.01 -11.18
CA ARG A 133 -6.95 2.29 -11.19
C ARG A 133 -7.23 3.53 -10.36
N ARG A 134 -7.91 4.46 -11.00
CA ARG A 134 -8.48 5.62 -10.36
C ARG A 134 -9.98 5.63 -10.61
N PHE A 135 -10.74 5.62 -9.54
CA PHE A 135 -12.17 5.92 -9.58
C PHE A 135 -12.34 7.44 -9.50
N ASP A 136 -13.52 7.95 -9.85
CA ASP A 136 -13.77 9.39 -9.95
C ASP A 136 -13.31 10.16 -8.70
N LYS A 137 -13.76 9.70 -7.53
CA LYS A 137 -13.49 10.34 -6.22
C LYS A 137 -12.40 9.66 -5.39
N ILE A 138 -11.95 8.46 -5.76
CA ILE A 138 -11.04 7.64 -4.94
C ILE A 138 -9.94 7.02 -5.81
N GLU A 139 -8.70 7.14 -5.37
CA GLU A 139 -7.55 6.47 -5.97
C GLU A 139 -6.80 5.74 -4.84
N VAL A 140 -6.53 4.45 -5.03
CA VAL A 140 -5.80 3.63 -4.06
C VAL A 140 -4.51 3.19 -4.71
N GLY A 141 -3.39 3.52 -4.08
CA GLY A 141 -2.06 3.12 -4.51
C GLY A 141 -1.37 2.28 -3.45
N PHE A 142 -0.71 1.22 -3.86
CA PHE A 142 0.09 0.37 -2.98
C PHE A 142 1.59 0.62 -3.20
N THR A 143 2.36 0.45 -2.13
CA THR A 143 3.81 0.25 -2.26
C THR A 143 4.04 -1.18 -2.76
N ARG A 144 5.17 -1.40 -3.42
CA ARG A 144 5.69 -2.75 -3.67
C ARG A 144 6.26 -3.33 -2.37
N GLY A 145 7.01 -2.53 -1.61
CA GLY A 145 7.16 -2.72 -0.15
C GLY A 145 7.74 -4.06 0.35
N TYR A 146 8.63 -4.70 -0.42
CA TYR A 146 9.35 -5.92 -0.03
C TYR A 146 10.82 -5.86 -0.47
N VAL A 147 11.67 -5.26 0.37
CA VAL A 147 13.14 -5.24 0.12
C VAL A 147 13.80 -6.61 0.28
N SER A 148 13.15 -7.54 1.00
CA SER A 148 13.59 -8.93 1.11
C SER A 148 13.23 -9.78 -0.12
N ALA A 149 12.48 -9.23 -1.09
CA ALA A 149 12.16 -9.95 -2.29
C ALA A 149 13.42 -10.15 -3.15
N GLN A 150 13.58 -11.35 -3.70
CA GLN A 150 14.68 -11.64 -4.62
C GLN A 150 14.72 -10.67 -5.82
N ALA A 151 13.56 -10.19 -6.28
CA ALA A 151 13.49 -9.20 -7.35
C ALA A 151 14.15 -7.84 -6.99
N PHE A 152 14.26 -7.50 -5.70
CA PHE A 152 15.03 -6.34 -5.24
C PHE A 152 16.52 -6.63 -5.29
N SER A 153 16.94 -7.81 -4.82
CA SER A 153 18.33 -8.28 -4.92
C SER A 153 18.82 -8.33 -6.37
N ASP A 154 18.04 -8.92 -7.27
CA ASP A 154 18.39 -9.06 -8.70
C ASP A 154 18.51 -7.70 -9.41
N ARG A 155 17.75 -6.68 -8.97
CA ARG A 155 17.67 -5.38 -9.65
C ARG A 155 18.58 -4.31 -9.05
N PHE A 156 18.78 -4.34 -7.74
CA PHE A 156 19.48 -3.31 -6.99
C PHE A 156 20.60 -3.86 -6.10
N THR A 157 20.91 -5.16 -6.19
CA THR A 157 21.98 -5.82 -5.43
C THR A 157 21.88 -5.58 -3.93
N ASN A 158 20.64 -5.54 -3.41
CA ASN A 158 20.35 -5.19 -2.02
C ASN A 158 20.96 -3.87 -1.55
N ALA A 159 21.13 -2.90 -2.46
CA ALA A 159 21.68 -1.59 -2.13
C ALA A 159 20.89 -0.89 -1.03
N ASP A 160 21.62 -0.18 -0.17
CA ASP A 160 21.03 0.64 0.87
C ASP A 160 20.08 1.69 0.26
N LEU A 161 18.98 1.93 0.97
CA LEU A 161 17.97 2.91 0.56
C LEU A 161 18.19 4.29 1.19
N ARG A 162 19.29 4.51 1.89
CA ARG A 162 19.70 5.79 2.52
C ARG A 162 21.11 5.66 3.08
N PRO A 163 21.82 6.76 3.34
CA PRO A 163 23.12 6.70 4.01
C PRO A 163 23.04 6.13 5.43
N LYS A 164 24.19 5.67 5.91
CA LYS A 164 24.46 5.30 7.30
C LYS A 164 25.52 6.26 7.86
N PRO A 165 25.32 6.85 9.06
CA PRO A 165 24.12 6.78 9.90
C PRO A 165 22.90 7.43 9.22
N ARG A 166 21.70 7.11 9.72
CA ARG A 166 20.44 7.64 9.16
C ARG A 166 20.36 9.15 9.42
N CYS A 167 20.02 9.92 8.41
CA CYS A 167 19.74 11.34 8.50
C CYS A 167 18.61 11.73 7.54
N ILE A 168 18.11 12.97 7.63
CA ILE A 168 17.13 13.54 6.69
C ILE A 168 17.79 14.43 5.62
N ASP A 169 19.05 14.81 5.79
CA ASP A 169 19.77 15.74 4.92
C ASP A 169 20.77 14.98 4.05
N TYR A 170 20.30 14.42 2.93
CA TYR A 170 21.15 13.76 1.94
C TYR A 170 20.57 13.89 0.52
N ASP A 171 21.43 13.73 -0.49
CA ASP A 171 20.99 13.71 -1.89
C ASP A 171 20.24 12.41 -2.19
N THR A 172 18.95 12.53 -2.52
CA THR A 172 18.09 11.37 -2.84
C THR A 172 18.29 10.85 -4.26
N LYS A 173 18.97 11.58 -5.16
CA LYS A 173 19.13 11.21 -6.58
C LYS A 173 19.65 9.79 -6.80
N PRO A 174 20.68 9.28 -6.07
CA PRO A 174 21.16 7.91 -6.26
C PRO A 174 20.10 6.85 -5.96
N TYR A 175 19.15 7.16 -5.08
CA TYR A 175 18.13 6.23 -4.59
C TYR A 175 16.82 6.30 -5.39
N GLN A 176 16.61 7.32 -6.23
CA GLN A 176 15.30 7.57 -6.87
C GLN A 176 14.78 6.38 -7.68
N LYS A 177 15.65 5.68 -8.42
CA LYS A 177 15.24 4.47 -9.17
C LYS A 177 14.68 3.38 -8.25
N ALA A 178 15.29 3.20 -7.07
CA ALA A 178 14.84 2.23 -6.08
C ALA A 178 13.54 2.71 -5.42
N TYR A 179 13.47 3.99 -5.05
CA TYR A 179 12.27 4.60 -4.45
C TYR A 179 11.06 4.54 -5.36
N GLU A 180 11.21 4.83 -6.66
CA GLU A 180 10.14 4.73 -7.65
C GLU A 180 9.65 3.29 -7.81
N TRP A 181 10.56 2.33 -7.85
CA TRP A 181 10.22 0.92 -8.01
C TRP A 181 9.54 0.32 -6.77
N LEU A 182 10.09 0.62 -5.59
CA LEU A 182 9.60 0.13 -4.30
C LEU A 182 8.32 0.84 -3.86
N GLY A 183 8.24 2.16 -4.05
CA GLY A 183 7.09 2.96 -3.65
C GLY A 183 5.95 2.92 -4.65
N ALA A 184 6.22 2.51 -5.89
CA ALA A 184 5.24 2.20 -6.93
C ALA A 184 4.11 3.25 -7.02
N HIS A 185 2.84 2.81 -6.99
CA HIS A 185 1.70 3.70 -7.13
C HIS A 185 1.48 4.59 -5.90
N ALA A 186 1.71 4.07 -4.68
CA ALA A 186 1.58 4.84 -3.44
C ALA A 186 2.50 6.08 -3.44
N ARG A 187 3.78 5.91 -3.77
CA ARG A 187 4.74 7.02 -3.88
C ARG A 187 4.34 8.00 -4.99
N ARG A 188 3.84 7.50 -6.13
CA ARG A 188 3.31 8.35 -7.20
C ARG A 188 2.13 9.20 -6.73
N CYS A 189 1.17 8.61 -6.00
CA CYS A 189 0.04 9.33 -5.42
C CYS A 189 0.52 10.43 -4.47
N THR A 190 1.45 10.11 -3.57
CA THR A 190 2.08 11.06 -2.64
C THR A 190 2.73 12.23 -3.38
N TRP A 191 3.52 11.97 -4.42
CA TRP A 191 4.16 13.05 -5.20
C TRP A 191 3.17 13.92 -5.94
N LEU A 192 2.16 13.34 -6.58
CA LEU A 192 1.13 14.10 -7.28
C LEU A 192 0.33 14.98 -6.31
N PHE A 193 0.09 14.48 -5.10
CA PHE A 193 -0.59 15.23 -4.04
C PHE A 193 0.24 16.42 -3.56
N LEU A 194 1.51 16.20 -3.22
CA LEU A 194 2.44 17.25 -2.77
C LEU A 194 2.70 18.31 -3.86
N ARG A 195 2.75 17.92 -5.14
CA ARG A 195 2.77 18.86 -6.28
C ARG A 195 1.56 19.78 -6.29
N GLY A 196 0.40 19.30 -5.83
CA GLY A 196 -0.81 20.10 -5.66
C GLY A 196 -0.67 21.23 -4.66
N ALA A 197 0.19 21.08 -3.65
CA ALA A 197 0.49 22.09 -2.62
C ALA A 197 1.68 22.99 -2.97
N THR A 198 2.67 22.51 -3.72
CA THR A 198 3.95 23.23 -3.92
C THR A 198 3.99 24.18 -5.11
N ARG A 199 2.90 24.27 -5.89
CA ARG A 199 2.74 25.27 -6.96
C ARG A 199 2.45 26.65 -6.35
N TRP A 200 3.49 27.49 -6.31
CA TRP A 200 3.49 28.78 -5.60
C TRP A 200 2.44 29.78 -6.08
N TRP A 201 2.03 29.71 -7.36
CA TRP A 201 1.02 30.59 -7.95
C TRP A 201 -0.42 30.19 -7.62
N LEU A 202 -0.64 29.04 -6.98
CA LEU A 202 -1.97 28.60 -6.58
C LEU A 202 -2.20 28.97 -5.11
N PRO A 203 -3.36 29.55 -4.73
CA PRO A 203 -3.70 29.90 -3.35
C PRO A 203 -4.08 28.64 -2.54
N ARG A 204 -3.18 27.65 -2.56
CA ARG A 204 -3.37 26.33 -1.98
C ARG A 204 -2.53 26.20 -0.72
N ARG A 205 -3.13 25.59 0.30
CA ARG A 205 -2.50 25.26 1.58
C ARG A 205 -2.50 23.75 1.76
N ILE A 206 -1.59 23.26 2.59
CA ILE A 206 -1.52 21.86 2.97
C ILE A 206 -1.49 21.73 4.49
N ASP A 207 -2.37 20.90 5.02
CA ASP A 207 -2.33 20.47 6.42
C ASP A 207 -1.87 19.01 6.47
N VAL A 208 -1.05 18.67 7.45
CA VAL A 208 -0.39 17.36 7.55
C VAL A 208 -0.53 16.81 8.96
N PHE A 209 -1.08 15.60 9.09
CA PHE A 209 -0.81 14.75 10.24
C PHE A 209 0.27 13.74 9.85
N ALA A 210 1.38 13.72 10.58
CA ALA A 210 2.47 12.78 10.36
C ALA A 210 2.77 12.01 11.65
N TYR A 211 2.87 10.68 11.53
CA TYR A 211 3.40 9.81 12.57
C TYR A 211 4.93 9.75 12.42
N ASP A 212 5.46 8.92 11.52
CA ASP A 212 6.87 9.02 11.12
C ASP A 212 7.03 10.02 9.96
N LEU A 213 8.10 10.80 9.99
CA LEU A 213 8.48 11.73 8.91
C LEU A 213 10.01 11.78 8.76
N ASP A 214 10.53 11.00 7.81
CA ASP A 214 11.97 10.96 7.51
C ASP A 214 12.29 10.94 6.00
N ASP A 215 11.29 11.00 5.11
CA ASP A 215 11.52 11.05 3.66
C ASP A 215 12.00 12.47 3.26
N PRO A 216 13.25 12.64 2.77
CA PRO A 216 13.79 13.97 2.47
C PRO A 216 13.03 14.70 1.37
N ASP A 217 12.49 13.97 0.39
CA ASP A 217 11.76 14.59 -0.71
C ASP A 217 10.40 15.13 -0.21
N VAL A 218 9.78 14.47 0.78
CA VAL A 218 8.52 14.92 1.40
C VAL A 218 8.79 16.16 2.24
N ILE A 219 9.84 16.12 3.06
CA ILE A 219 10.28 17.25 3.88
C ILE A 219 10.60 18.45 2.98
N ALA A 220 11.37 18.26 1.91
CA ALA A 220 11.69 19.31 0.95
C ALA A 220 10.44 19.91 0.28
N ALA A 221 9.45 19.09 -0.08
CA ALA A 221 8.19 19.56 -0.63
C ALA A 221 7.40 20.42 0.38
N LEU A 222 7.36 20.02 1.65
CA LEU A 222 6.71 20.81 2.71
C LEU A 222 7.48 22.10 3.00
N CYS A 223 8.81 22.08 3.05
CA CYS A 223 9.64 23.29 3.15
C CYS A 223 9.34 24.26 2.00
N LYS A 224 9.17 23.76 0.76
CA LYS A 224 8.78 24.59 -0.39
C LYS A 224 7.38 25.19 -0.26
N ALA A 225 6.47 24.55 0.48
CA ALA A 225 5.17 25.13 0.79
C ALA A 225 5.29 26.27 1.83
N GLY A 226 6.28 26.20 2.73
CA GLY A 226 6.58 27.23 3.73
C GLY A 226 5.35 27.58 4.58
N LYS A 227 5.05 28.88 4.72
CA LYS A 227 3.91 29.39 5.51
C LYS A 227 2.53 28.86 5.08
N ARG A 228 2.41 28.24 3.90
CA ARG A 228 1.17 27.60 3.41
C ARG A 228 1.00 26.17 3.92
N ALA A 229 1.99 25.62 4.63
CA ALA A 229 1.92 24.33 5.27
C ALA A 229 1.72 24.45 6.80
N ARG A 230 0.84 23.59 7.33
CA ARG A 230 0.71 23.29 8.76
C ARG A 230 0.99 21.80 8.98
N VAL A 231 1.88 21.47 9.89
CA VAL A 231 2.27 20.08 10.18
C VAL A 231 2.07 19.79 11.66
N PHE A 232 1.20 18.82 11.95
CA PHE A 232 1.10 18.19 13.25
C PHE A 232 1.93 16.90 13.20
N LEU A 233 3.02 16.86 13.96
CA LEU A 233 3.99 15.76 13.96
C LEU A 233 4.02 15.09 15.33
N ASP A 234 3.96 13.76 15.33
CA ASP A 234 4.07 12.97 16.55
C ASP A 234 5.39 13.27 17.30
N ASP A 235 5.33 13.23 18.63
CA ASP A 235 6.48 13.46 19.50
C ASP A 235 6.57 12.45 20.65
N TYR A 236 5.82 11.35 20.55
CA TYR A 236 5.85 10.35 21.60
C TYR A 236 7.23 9.74 21.73
N SER A 237 7.74 9.78 22.95
CA SER A 237 8.96 9.09 23.35
C SER A 237 8.62 7.95 24.30
N ASN A 238 9.35 6.84 24.16
CA ASN A 238 9.33 5.75 25.13
C ASN A 238 10.19 6.03 26.38
N GLY A 239 10.80 7.22 26.49
CA GLY A 239 11.69 7.60 27.59
C GLY A 239 13.10 7.02 27.50
N LYS A 240 13.49 6.42 26.36
CA LYS A 240 14.80 5.80 26.14
C LYS A 240 15.56 6.48 24.98
N PRO A 241 16.07 7.71 25.19
CA PRO A 241 16.65 8.53 24.12
C PRO A 241 17.88 7.90 23.45
N ASP A 242 18.69 7.13 24.19
CA ASP A 242 19.97 6.59 23.69
C ASP A 242 19.81 5.29 22.87
N ASP A 243 18.70 4.56 23.03
CA ASP A 243 18.46 3.29 22.33
C ASP A 243 17.52 3.44 21.13
N ASN A 244 16.40 4.14 21.33
CA ASN A 244 15.39 4.41 20.33
C ASN A 244 14.50 5.54 20.89
N PRO A 245 14.77 6.81 20.54
CA PRO A 245 14.06 7.95 21.13
C PRO A 245 12.55 7.97 20.79
N GLY A 246 12.07 7.03 19.98
CA GLY A 246 10.76 7.08 19.36
C GLY A 246 10.72 8.29 18.45
N HIS A 247 9.72 9.13 18.63
CA HIS A 247 9.62 10.43 17.98
C HIS A 247 10.06 11.56 18.93
N GLY A 248 10.70 11.27 20.05
CA GLY A 248 11.16 12.28 21.01
C GLY A 248 12.33 13.15 20.53
N PRO A 249 12.91 13.99 21.41
CA PRO A 249 14.13 14.75 21.11
C PRO A 249 15.26 13.87 20.56
N GLY A 250 15.98 14.36 19.55
CA GLY A 250 17.08 13.62 18.91
C GLY A 250 16.64 12.58 17.86
N SER A 251 15.33 12.37 17.66
CA SER A 251 14.80 11.55 16.56
C SER A 251 14.92 12.22 15.18
N LEU A 252 14.68 11.45 14.11
CA LEU A 252 14.58 12.00 12.76
C LEU A 252 13.37 12.93 12.62
N GLU A 253 12.28 12.66 13.35
CA GLU A 253 11.10 13.51 13.44
C GLU A 253 11.42 14.86 14.10
N ASP A 254 12.27 14.87 15.13
CA ASP A 254 12.76 16.13 15.75
C ASP A 254 13.60 16.95 14.76
N ALA A 255 14.48 16.29 13.99
CA ALA A 255 15.23 16.95 12.93
C ALA A 255 14.31 17.49 11.82
N ALA A 256 13.29 16.72 11.42
CA ALA A 256 12.31 17.12 10.41
C ALA A 256 11.49 18.33 10.88
N ALA A 257 11.05 18.35 12.15
CA ALA A 257 10.35 19.49 12.75
C ALA A 257 11.19 20.77 12.66
N LYS A 258 12.47 20.71 13.05
CA LYS A 258 13.39 21.85 12.99
C LYS A 258 13.57 22.34 11.55
N ARG A 259 13.80 21.42 10.61
CA ARG A 259 13.97 21.73 9.18
C ARG A 259 12.74 22.41 8.57
N LEU A 260 11.54 21.96 8.95
CA LEU A 260 10.27 22.53 8.53
C LEU A 260 10.08 23.95 9.11
N GLN A 261 10.31 24.11 10.41
CA GLN A 261 10.22 25.42 11.09
C GLN A 261 11.17 26.45 10.48
N GLN A 262 12.42 26.06 10.18
CA GLN A 262 13.40 26.90 9.49
C GLN A 262 12.93 27.37 8.11
N ALA A 263 12.10 26.57 7.42
CA ALA A 263 11.50 26.92 6.14
C ALA A 263 10.19 27.75 6.28
N GLY A 264 9.82 28.16 7.50
CA GLY A 264 8.61 28.92 7.78
C GLY A 264 7.32 28.08 7.75
N VAL A 265 7.42 26.75 7.79
CA VAL A 265 6.27 25.87 7.98
C VAL A 265 5.78 26.00 9.42
N GLN A 266 4.46 26.05 9.61
CA GLN A 266 3.89 26.02 10.96
C GLN A 266 3.91 24.58 11.46
N VAL A 267 4.64 24.30 12.53
CA VAL A 267 4.76 22.95 13.09
C VAL A 267 4.21 22.93 14.51
N ARG A 268 3.36 21.94 14.81
CA ARG A 268 2.96 21.56 16.17
C ARG A 268 3.41 20.13 16.41
N ARG A 269 4.01 19.91 17.57
CA ARG A 269 4.40 18.59 18.05
C ARG A 269 3.37 18.12 19.08
N GLY A 270 3.00 16.84 19.03
CA GLY A 270 2.08 16.28 20.01
C GLY A 270 1.59 14.88 19.67
N HIS A 271 0.95 14.25 20.64
CA HIS A 271 0.38 12.89 20.51
C HIS A 271 -0.94 12.78 21.31
N PHE A 272 -1.61 11.63 21.24
CA PHE A 272 -2.87 11.36 21.95
C PHE A 272 -2.66 10.28 23.01
N SER A 273 -2.11 10.66 24.17
CA SER A 273 -1.65 9.77 25.25
C SER A 273 -0.48 8.84 24.90
N ARG A 274 -0.60 8.02 23.85
CA ARG A 274 0.54 7.25 23.31
C ARG A 274 0.98 7.80 21.97
N PHE A 275 0.20 7.62 20.91
CA PHE A 275 0.62 8.06 19.57
C PHE A 275 -0.43 8.93 18.89
N SER A 276 0.02 9.84 18.04
CA SER A 276 -0.71 10.38 16.89
C SER A 276 -0.38 9.55 15.65
N HIS A 277 -0.97 8.35 15.57
CA HIS A 277 -0.68 7.37 14.52
C HIS A 277 -1.32 7.71 13.14
N SER A 278 -1.48 8.99 12.83
CA SER A 278 -2.13 9.47 11.61
C SER A 278 -1.13 9.77 10.49
N LYS A 279 -1.49 9.39 9.26
CA LYS A 279 -0.73 9.71 8.05
C LYS A 279 -1.69 10.37 7.07
N VAL A 280 -1.77 11.69 7.11
CA VAL A 280 -2.78 12.44 6.36
C VAL A 280 -2.18 13.70 5.76
N PHE A 281 -2.46 13.94 4.48
CA PHE A 281 -2.35 15.27 3.87
C PHE A 281 -3.72 15.79 3.48
N ILE A 282 -3.95 17.09 3.67
CA ILE A 282 -5.21 17.76 3.32
C ILE A 282 -4.88 18.99 2.49
N LEU A 283 -5.34 19.03 1.24
CA LEU A 283 -5.23 20.24 0.41
C LEU A 283 -6.44 21.14 0.64
N ARG A 284 -6.16 22.44 0.77
CA ARG A 284 -7.17 23.49 0.87
C ARG A 284 -7.02 24.54 -0.22
N LYS A 285 -8.15 25.15 -0.62
CA LYS A 285 -8.21 26.43 -1.33
C LYS A 285 -8.70 27.47 -0.32
N GLY A 286 -7.83 28.40 0.08
CA GLY A 286 -8.09 29.22 1.27
C GLY A 286 -8.29 28.33 2.50
N THR A 287 -9.44 28.47 3.17
CA THR A 287 -9.83 27.64 4.34
C THR A 287 -10.56 26.36 3.95
N THR A 288 -10.97 26.19 2.69
CA THR A 288 -11.85 25.09 2.26
C THR A 288 -11.04 23.85 1.85
N PRO A 289 -11.16 22.72 2.57
CA PRO A 289 -10.56 21.45 2.15
C PRO A 289 -11.24 20.87 0.90
N TYR A 290 -10.46 20.29 -0.01
CA TYR A 290 -11.01 19.70 -1.24
C TYR A 290 -10.38 18.35 -1.64
N CYS A 291 -9.26 17.96 -1.03
CA CYS A 291 -8.62 16.68 -1.33
C CYS A 291 -7.87 16.17 -0.10
N VAL A 292 -7.94 14.87 0.15
CA VAL A 292 -7.21 14.21 1.24
C VAL A 292 -6.36 13.09 0.68
N LEU A 293 -5.18 12.89 1.24
CA LEU A 293 -4.39 11.68 1.09
C LEU A 293 -4.27 11.06 2.48
N THR A 294 -4.60 9.78 2.61
CA THR A 294 -4.46 9.00 3.85
C THR A 294 -4.02 7.56 3.52
N GLY A 295 -4.07 6.62 4.47
CA GLY A 295 -3.67 5.23 4.29
C GLY A 295 -2.76 4.74 5.40
N SER A 296 -2.13 3.58 5.19
CA SER A 296 -1.20 3.00 6.17
C SER A 296 0.23 3.53 6.04
N ALA A 297 0.60 4.11 4.89
CA ALA A 297 1.97 4.53 4.63
C ALA A 297 2.39 5.74 5.49
N ASN A 298 3.42 5.56 6.32
CA ASN A 298 4.17 6.66 6.93
C ASN A 298 4.90 7.50 5.86
N PHE A 299 5.12 8.79 6.15
CA PHE A 299 5.85 9.70 5.27
C PHE A 299 7.37 9.56 5.48
N SER A 300 7.82 8.31 5.48
CA SER A 300 9.19 7.88 5.74
C SER A 300 9.70 6.99 4.61
N ILE A 301 11.02 6.89 4.44
CA ILE A 301 11.65 5.95 3.48
C ILE A 301 11.18 4.53 3.78
N ARG A 302 11.07 4.17 5.07
CA ARG A 302 10.57 2.87 5.47
C ARG A 302 9.09 2.69 5.08
N GLY A 303 8.24 3.68 5.36
CA GLY A 303 6.81 3.61 5.07
C GLY A 303 6.49 3.54 3.57
N LEU A 304 7.23 4.29 2.75
CA LEU A 304 6.99 4.38 1.30
C LEU A 304 7.80 3.39 0.47
N CYS A 305 8.95 2.89 0.94
CA CYS A 305 9.83 2.04 0.13
C CYS A 305 10.12 0.66 0.73
N VAL A 306 9.94 0.45 2.04
CA VAL A 306 10.35 -0.82 2.68
C VAL A 306 9.16 -1.68 3.06
N GLN A 307 8.10 -1.07 3.59
CA GLN A 307 6.92 -1.76 4.08
C GLN A 307 5.83 -1.86 3.01
N SER A 308 5.05 -2.92 3.08
CA SER A 308 3.81 -3.08 2.31
C SER A 308 2.72 -2.22 2.91
N ASN A 309 2.42 -1.12 2.23
CA ASN A 309 1.50 -0.10 2.67
C ASN A 309 0.62 0.36 1.52
N ASN A 310 -0.43 1.09 1.85
CA ASN A 310 -1.28 1.75 0.89
C ASN A 310 -1.41 3.24 1.19
N VAL A 311 -1.75 3.97 0.13
CA VAL A 311 -2.18 5.36 0.12
C VAL A 311 -3.55 5.42 -0.53
N ILE A 312 -4.43 6.24 0.02
CA ILE A 312 -5.78 6.50 -0.48
C ILE A 312 -5.90 8.01 -0.72
N VAL A 313 -6.14 8.40 -1.97
CA VAL A 313 -6.43 9.79 -2.33
C VAL A 313 -7.93 9.95 -2.50
N LEU A 314 -8.52 10.81 -1.67
CA LEU A 314 -9.94 11.16 -1.68
C LEU A 314 -10.13 12.54 -2.29
N ARG A 315 -10.70 12.59 -3.50
CA ARG A 315 -11.14 13.82 -4.19
C ARG A 315 -12.62 14.05 -3.92
N HIS A 316 -12.95 14.05 -2.63
CA HIS A 316 -14.32 14.06 -2.14
C HIS A 316 -14.53 15.21 -1.16
N GLN A 317 -15.40 16.16 -1.48
CA GLN A 317 -15.61 17.37 -0.70
C GLN A 317 -15.98 17.06 0.77
N ALA A 318 -16.99 16.23 1.00
CA ALA A 318 -17.44 15.89 2.36
C ALA A 318 -16.36 15.18 3.20
N ALA A 319 -15.61 14.24 2.62
CA ALA A 319 -14.46 13.62 3.28
C ALA A 319 -13.38 14.65 3.60
N ALA A 320 -13.01 15.50 2.64
CA ALA A 320 -12.02 16.54 2.86
C ALA A 320 -12.43 17.52 3.97
N GLN A 321 -13.71 17.91 4.01
CA GLN A 321 -14.24 18.74 5.09
C GLN A 321 -14.19 18.04 6.45
N ALA A 322 -14.51 16.74 6.52
CA ALA A 322 -14.42 15.97 7.77
C ALA A 322 -12.97 15.93 8.30
N TYR A 323 -12.00 15.56 7.46
CA TYR A 323 -10.58 15.60 7.82
C TYR A 323 -10.11 17.02 8.18
N GLY A 324 -10.56 18.04 7.44
CA GLY A 324 -10.22 19.42 7.71
C GLY A 324 -10.73 19.93 9.06
N ARG A 325 -11.98 19.58 9.44
CA ARG A 325 -12.53 19.86 10.77
C ARG A 325 -11.72 19.22 11.87
N VAL A 326 -11.37 17.94 11.72
CA VAL A 326 -10.50 17.22 12.68
C VAL A 326 -9.14 17.90 12.79
N PHE A 327 -8.52 18.28 11.66
CA PHE A 327 -7.26 19.01 11.69
C PHE A 327 -7.37 20.33 12.42
N ASP A 328 -8.38 21.15 12.12
CA ASP A 328 -8.54 22.47 12.74
C ASP A 328 -8.79 22.37 14.25
N GLU A 329 -9.56 21.37 14.70
CA GLU A 329 -9.83 21.10 16.11
C GLU A 329 -8.57 20.63 16.86
N VAL A 330 -7.88 19.60 16.34
CA VAL A 330 -6.64 19.10 16.95
C VAL A 330 -5.59 20.19 16.97
N TRP A 331 -5.44 20.91 15.85
CA TRP A 331 -4.55 22.06 15.77
C TRP A 331 -4.87 23.01 16.92
N ALA A 332 -6.09 23.54 17.00
CA ALA A 332 -6.48 24.49 18.05
C ALA A 332 -6.23 23.97 19.47
N ASN A 333 -6.56 22.71 19.76
CA ASN A 333 -6.38 22.09 21.08
C ASN A 333 -4.91 22.02 21.47
N THR A 334 -4.03 21.55 20.59
CA THR A 334 -2.57 21.48 20.85
C THR A 334 -1.91 22.85 20.94
N GLY A 335 -2.57 23.91 20.44
CA GLY A 335 -2.12 25.27 20.69
C GLY A 335 -2.41 25.79 22.10
N LYS A 336 -3.28 25.11 22.86
CA LYS A 336 -3.77 25.55 24.19
C LYS A 336 -3.40 24.57 25.30
N LEU A 337 -3.34 23.29 24.99
CA LEU A 337 -3.13 22.19 25.93
C LEU A 337 -1.72 21.64 25.72
N GLN A 338 -0.95 21.53 26.80
CA GLN A 338 0.41 20.99 26.78
C GLN A 338 0.45 19.48 27.02
N ASP A 339 -0.49 18.94 27.79
CA ASP A 339 -0.57 17.51 28.09
C ASP A 339 -1.27 16.71 26.97
N SER A 340 -0.66 15.59 26.55
CA SER A 340 -1.18 14.75 25.47
C SER A 340 -2.43 13.96 25.87
N GLY A 341 -2.60 13.68 27.16
CA GLY A 341 -3.82 13.13 27.75
C GLY A 341 -4.98 14.10 27.67
N ASP A 342 -4.74 15.39 27.95
CA ASP A 342 -5.72 16.47 27.83
C ASP A 342 -6.13 16.73 26.38
N VAL A 343 -5.17 16.75 25.44
CA VAL A 343 -5.48 16.84 23.99
C VAL A 343 -6.38 15.67 23.56
N ALA A 344 -6.08 14.45 24.03
CA ALA A 344 -6.91 13.29 23.77
C ALA A 344 -8.29 13.40 24.44
N ALA A 345 -8.37 13.86 25.69
CA ALA A 345 -9.63 14.05 26.40
C ALA A 345 -10.51 15.12 25.73
N ALA A 346 -9.91 16.20 25.23
CA ALA A 346 -10.60 17.23 24.46
C ALA A 346 -11.18 16.66 23.16
N PHE A 347 -10.37 15.94 22.37
CA PHE A 347 -10.85 15.37 21.11
C PHE A 347 -11.95 14.31 21.30
N ARG A 348 -11.90 13.51 22.38
CA ARG A 348 -12.97 12.55 22.72
C ARG A 348 -14.34 13.19 22.97
N LYS A 349 -14.37 14.50 23.26
CA LYS A 349 -15.62 15.27 23.42
C LYS A 349 -16.14 15.76 22.07
N SER A 350 -15.33 15.75 21.01
CA SER A 350 -15.74 16.14 19.66
C SER A 350 -16.90 15.30 19.14
N PRO A 351 -17.84 15.87 18.37
CA PRO A 351 -18.74 15.08 17.53
C PRO A 351 -17.97 14.20 16.52
N MET A 352 -16.79 14.63 16.08
CA MET A 352 -15.99 13.90 15.10
C MET A 352 -15.49 12.54 15.61
N SER A 353 -15.47 12.31 16.93
CA SER A 353 -14.93 11.10 17.54
C SER A 353 -15.98 10.03 17.90
N ARG A 354 -17.27 10.26 17.60
CA ARG A 354 -18.39 9.49 18.18
C ARG A 354 -19.12 8.56 17.21
N GLU A 355 -18.90 8.72 15.91
CA GLU A 355 -19.63 7.96 14.89
C GLU A 355 -18.84 7.82 13.58
N TRP A 356 -19.35 6.95 12.70
CA TRP A 356 -18.93 6.91 11.30
C TRP A 356 -19.56 8.07 10.56
N HIS A 357 -18.74 8.98 10.04
CA HIS A 357 -19.16 10.08 9.20
C HIS A 357 -19.38 9.54 7.79
N VAL A 358 -20.63 9.20 7.45
CA VAL A 358 -20.99 8.76 6.11
C VAL A 358 -20.87 9.94 5.15
N VAL A 359 -19.94 9.85 4.21
CA VAL A 359 -19.62 10.92 3.25
C VAL A 359 -20.14 10.62 1.85
N GLU A 360 -20.48 9.35 1.58
CA GLU A 360 -21.12 8.91 0.33
C GLU A 360 -22.04 7.71 0.61
N THR A 361 -23.34 7.87 0.35
CA THR A 361 -24.36 6.84 0.57
C THR A 361 -24.74 6.10 -0.69
N LYS A 362 -24.52 6.70 -1.87
CA LYS A 362 -24.79 6.09 -3.17
C LYS A 362 -23.47 5.71 -3.82
N PRO A 363 -23.34 4.52 -4.42
CA PRO A 363 -22.19 4.25 -5.27
C PRO A 363 -22.03 5.38 -6.29
N PHE A 364 -20.89 6.08 -6.27
CA PHE A 364 -20.57 7.03 -7.33
C PHE A 364 -20.21 6.25 -8.60
N HIS A 365 -20.11 6.90 -9.77
CA HIS A 365 -19.77 6.19 -11.01
C HIS A 365 -18.48 5.37 -10.83
N GLN A 366 -18.64 4.04 -10.81
CA GLN A 366 -17.60 3.03 -10.55
C GLN A 366 -17.00 3.00 -9.13
N GLY A 367 -17.65 3.55 -8.09
CA GLY A 367 -17.06 3.66 -6.75
C GLY A 367 -17.91 3.15 -5.57
N PRO A 368 -17.29 2.84 -4.42
CA PRO A 368 -18.00 2.34 -3.24
C PRO A 368 -18.72 3.46 -2.47
N LYS A 369 -19.64 3.06 -1.58
CA LYS A 369 -20.07 3.92 -0.47
C LYS A 369 -18.86 4.25 0.42
N LEU A 370 -18.85 5.41 1.06
CA LEU A 370 -17.70 5.88 1.83
C LEU A 370 -18.15 6.45 3.18
N ALA A 371 -17.46 6.04 4.24
CA ALA A 371 -17.56 6.60 5.57
C ALA A 371 -16.16 6.72 6.20
N VAL A 372 -15.99 7.68 7.10
CA VAL A 372 -14.72 7.91 7.82
C VAL A 372 -14.98 8.03 9.32
N ALA A 373 -14.06 7.56 10.15
CA ALA A 373 -14.13 7.68 11.60
C ALA A 373 -12.77 8.12 12.15
N PHE A 374 -12.79 8.83 13.28
CA PHE A 374 -11.59 9.46 13.84
C PHE A 374 -11.43 9.11 15.33
N SER A 375 -10.28 8.56 15.67
CA SER A 375 -9.87 8.28 17.05
C SER A 375 -9.05 9.44 17.63
N PRO A 376 -8.92 9.59 18.97
CA PRO A 376 -9.42 8.70 20.01
C PRO A 376 -10.94 8.78 20.23
N HIS A 377 -11.58 7.63 20.44
CA HIS A 377 -13.00 7.53 20.78
C HIS A 377 -13.22 7.70 22.29
N LYS A 378 -14.46 8.06 22.67
CA LYS A 378 -14.88 8.05 24.07
C LYS A 378 -14.61 6.66 24.64
N LYS A 379 -13.95 6.59 25.80
CA LYS A 379 -13.82 5.32 26.52
C LYS A 379 -15.22 4.86 26.91
N THR A 380 -15.57 3.66 26.48
CA THR A 380 -16.71 2.94 26.99
C THR A 380 -16.46 2.59 28.46
N LYS A 381 -17.50 2.59 29.31
CA LYS A 381 -17.33 2.35 30.75
C LYS A 381 -17.07 0.87 31.06
N GLU A 382 -17.42 -0.01 30.13
CA GLU A 382 -17.31 -1.45 30.26
C GLU A 382 -16.09 -1.96 29.48
N LYS A 383 -15.38 -2.93 30.05
CA LYS A 383 -14.19 -3.56 29.44
C LYS A 383 -14.51 -4.24 28.10
N ASP A 384 -15.77 -4.59 27.89
CA ASP A 384 -16.24 -5.41 26.76
C ASP A 384 -17.02 -4.62 25.70
N GLU A 385 -17.27 -3.32 25.93
CA GLU A 385 -17.98 -2.49 24.97
C GLU A 385 -17.00 -2.03 23.88
N SER A 386 -17.10 -2.71 22.75
CA SER A 386 -16.52 -2.37 21.45
C SER A 386 -16.66 -0.88 21.12
N PRO A 387 -15.60 -0.17 20.67
CA PRO A 387 -15.80 1.12 20.05
C PRO A 387 -16.70 0.94 18.82
N PHE A 388 -17.68 1.83 18.62
CA PHE A 388 -18.66 1.80 17.51
C PHE A 388 -18.03 1.54 16.12
N THR A 389 -16.75 1.88 15.96
CA THR A 389 -15.97 1.61 14.76
C THR A 389 -15.85 0.11 14.47
N LEU A 390 -15.55 -0.69 15.49
CA LEU A 390 -15.43 -2.14 15.38
C LEU A 390 -16.79 -2.82 15.23
N ASP A 391 -17.86 -2.36 15.87
CA ASP A 391 -19.21 -2.94 15.71
C ASP A 391 -19.73 -2.89 14.28
N THR A 392 -19.41 -1.81 13.57
CA THR A 392 -19.80 -1.67 12.16
C THR A 392 -19.04 -2.66 11.29
N ILE A 393 -17.76 -2.90 11.58
CA ILE A 393 -16.94 -3.90 10.90
C ILE A 393 -17.44 -5.31 11.24
N ALA A 394 -17.63 -5.62 12.53
CA ALA A 394 -18.14 -6.90 13.04
C ALA A 394 -19.50 -7.27 12.41
N ARG A 395 -20.45 -6.33 12.35
CA ARG A 395 -21.73 -6.56 11.66
C ARG A 395 -21.55 -6.87 10.17
N ALA A 396 -20.61 -6.21 9.50
CA ALA A 396 -20.31 -6.51 8.10
C ALA A 396 -19.69 -7.91 7.91
N VAL A 397 -18.85 -8.36 8.85
CA VAL A 397 -18.32 -9.74 8.88
C VAL A 397 -19.45 -10.74 9.04
N LYS A 398 -20.27 -10.56 10.08
CA LYS A 398 -21.37 -11.47 10.41
C LYS A 398 -22.42 -11.55 9.31
N ALA A 399 -22.63 -10.46 8.57
CA ALA A 399 -23.55 -10.41 7.44
C ALA A 399 -22.96 -10.96 6.12
N ALA A 400 -21.68 -11.31 6.07
CA ALA A 400 -21.05 -11.83 4.85
C ALA A 400 -21.57 -13.24 4.54
N SER A 401 -22.05 -13.45 3.32
CA SER A 401 -22.66 -14.72 2.89
C SER A 401 -21.67 -15.73 2.30
N HIS A 402 -20.41 -15.33 2.05
CA HIS A 402 -19.43 -16.16 1.34
C HIS A 402 -18.05 -16.14 2.00
N SER A 403 -17.37 -15.00 1.95
CA SER A 403 -15.99 -14.89 2.45
C SER A 403 -15.71 -13.46 2.88
N VAL A 404 -14.83 -13.33 3.86
CA VAL A 404 -14.33 -12.04 4.35
C VAL A 404 -12.81 -12.04 4.25
N LEU A 405 -12.26 -10.98 3.66
CA LEU A 405 -10.82 -10.78 3.55
C LEU A 405 -10.41 -9.59 4.41
N PHE A 406 -9.46 -9.82 5.32
CA PHE A 406 -8.85 -8.79 6.15
C PHE A 406 -7.35 -8.74 5.96
N ALA A 407 -6.80 -7.52 6.04
CA ALA A 407 -5.36 -7.27 6.08
C ALA A 407 -5.07 -6.42 7.33
N VAL A 408 -4.55 -7.07 8.38
CA VAL A 408 -4.28 -6.45 9.68
C VAL A 408 -2.86 -6.81 10.12
N MET A 409 -2.16 -5.88 10.75
CA MET A 409 -0.77 -6.09 11.18
C MET A 409 -0.68 -7.01 12.41
N GLN A 410 -1.63 -6.90 13.34
CA GLN A 410 -1.72 -7.73 14.54
C GLN A 410 -3.17 -7.78 15.00
N SER A 411 -3.68 -8.98 15.28
CA SER A 411 -5.00 -9.19 15.90
C SER A 411 -4.84 -9.29 17.42
N GLY A 412 -5.48 -8.41 18.16
CA GLY A 412 -5.47 -8.39 19.63
C GLY A 412 -6.72 -8.98 20.28
N GLY A 413 -7.57 -9.70 19.54
CA GLY A 413 -8.92 -10.11 19.95
C GLY A 413 -9.97 -9.01 19.75
N GLY A 414 -11.19 -9.26 20.24
CA GLY A 414 -12.32 -8.34 20.18
C GLY A 414 -13.37 -8.68 19.10
N PRO A 415 -14.45 -7.89 19.01
CA PRO A 415 -15.72 -8.28 18.38
C PRO A 415 -15.68 -8.44 16.86
N VAL A 416 -14.55 -8.15 16.22
CA VAL A 416 -14.35 -8.46 14.79
C VAL A 416 -13.95 -9.93 14.59
N TYR A 417 -13.41 -10.57 15.63
CA TYR A 417 -12.96 -11.96 15.63
C TYR A 417 -13.88 -12.91 16.41
N ASP A 418 -14.72 -12.36 17.30
CA ASP A 418 -15.79 -13.06 18.02
C ASP A 418 -17.08 -13.08 17.18
#